data_AF-A0A7W4NLN8-F1
#
_entry.id   AF-A0A7W4NLN8-F1
#
_cell.length_a   1.000
_cell.length_b   1.000
_cell.length_c   1.000
_cell.angle_alpha   90.00
_cell.angle_beta   90.00
_cell.angle_gamma   90.00
#
_symmetry.space_group_name_H-M   'P 1'
#
loop_
_entity.id
_entity.type
_entity.pdbx_description
1 polymer ?
#
loop_
_entity_poly.entity_id
_entity_poly.type
_entity_poly.pdbx_seq_one_letter_code
_entity_poly.pdbx_strand_id
1 'polypeptide(L)'
;MTTAVPYVNIAIGWRAGARRGDVRVAAKSNGRGRIVIDRTPASTFLIAMLSHRRARADDRIPGTLNGVAPGGLLAMRGWVGDAVRTDGRRTGSRMWLLEDAKQTEVTRQAAIQYLSESVGEIAADHGHDYSVAADWIARGRLRATVVAYGVTVSAPVLVGASA
;
A
#
# COMPACT_ATOMS: atom_id res chain seq x y z
N MET A 1 26.45 13.18 0.68
CA MET A 1 26.06 11.94 1.38
C MET A 1 24.80 12.24 2.17
N THR A 2 23.64 11.81 1.70
CA THR A 2 22.38 11.91 2.44
C THR A 2 22.41 10.86 3.53
N THR A 3 22.34 11.25 4.80
CA THR A 3 22.34 10.30 5.92
C THR A 3 21.07 9.46 5.84
N ALA A 4 21.19 8.15 5.61
CA ALA A 4 20.05 7.24 5.61
C ALA A 4 19.38 7.28 6.98
N VAL A 5 18.11 7.68 7.02
CA VAL A 5 17.34 7.69 8.27
C VAL A 5 16.98 6.24 8.61
N PRO A 6 17.32 5.71 9.80
CA PRO A 6 16.98 4.34 10.15
C PRO A 6 15.45 4.19 10.34
N TYR A 7 14.91 3.02 9.97
CA TYR A 7 13.53 2.68 10.29
C TYR A 7 13.37 2.47 11.79
N VAL A 8 12.45 3.20 12.42
CA VAL A 8 12.04 3.00 13.82
C VAL A 8 10.54 3.28 13.91
N ASN A 9 9.73 2.25 13.68
CA ASN A 9 8.28 2.37 13.55
C ASN A 9 7.53 1.50 14.55
N ILE A 10 6.25 1.83 14.76
CA ILE A 10 5.31 0.89 15.37
C ILE A 10 5.14 -0.30 14.42
N ALA A 11 5.34 -1.51 14.93
CA ALA A 11 5.22 -2.70 14.12
C ALA A 11 3.76 -2.98 13.72
N ILE A 12 3.53 -3.13 12.42
CA ILE A 12 2.24 -3.53 11.85
C ILE A 12 2.37 -4.94 11.28
N GLY A 13 1.35 -5.77 11.47
CA GLY A 13 1.27 -7.09 10.87
C GLY A 13 -0.02 -7.29 10.10
N TRP A 14 0.07 -7.93 8.93
CA TRP A 14 -1.11 -8.42 8.23
C TRP A 14 -1.69 -9.67 8.89
N ARG A 15 -2.98 -9.68 9.20
CA ARG A 15 -3.72 -10.83 9.71
C ARG A 15 -4.63 -11.39 8.62
N ALA A 16 -4.18 -12.42 7.91
CA ALA A 16 -4.87 -12.97 6.75
C ALA A 16 -6.33 -13.39 7.02
N GLY A 17 -6.59 -14.08 8.13
CA GLY A 17 -7.95 -14.54 8.47
C GLY A 17 -8.94 -13.40 8.77
N ALA A 18 -8.45 -12.26 9.27
CA ALA A 18 -9.28 -11.08 9.55
C ALA A 18 -9.20 -10.01 8.45
N ARG A 19 -8.37 -10.24 7.42
CA ARG A 19 -8.15 -9.35 6.27
C ARG A 19 -7.86 -7.89 6.66
N ARG A 20 -7.04 -7.70 7.69
CA ARG A 20 -6.68 -6.37 8.20
C ARG A 20 -5.23 -6.30 8.68
N GLY A 21 -4.68 -5.09 8.74
CA GLY A 21 -3.45 -4.80 9.45
C GLY A 21 -3.73 -4.54 10.94
N ASP A 22 -2.96 -5.16 11.81
CA ASP A 22 -3.04 -4.96 13.27
C ASP A 22 -1.69 -4.41 13.80
N VAL A 23 -1.76 -3.51 14.78
CA VAL A 23 -0.58 -3.11 15.57
C VAL A 23 -0.09 -4.32 16.37
N ARG A 24 1.20 -4.63 16.27
CA ARG A 24 1.78 -5.74 17.01
C ARG A 24 2.16 -5.34 18.43
N VAL A 25 1.71 -6.16 19.37
CA VAL A 25 1.98 -6.01 20.80
C VAL A 25 2.69 -7.27 21.29
N ALA A 26 3.85 -7.11 21.93
CA ALA A 26 4.55 -8.18 22.62
C ALA A 26 3.90 -8.37 24.00
N ALA A 27 3.33 -9.56 24.22
CA ALA A 27 2.74 -9.92 25.50
C ALA A 27 3.82 -10.03 26.59
N LYS A 28 3.46 -9.60 27.80
CA LYS A 28 4.19 -9.90 29.03
C LYS A 28 3.34 -10.79 29.93
N SER A 29 3.99 -11.58 30.79
CA SER A 29 3.38 -12.58 31.66
C SER A 29 2.37 -12.04 32.69
N ASN A 30 2.20 -10.72 32.81
CA ASN A 30 1.31 -10.07 33.78
C ASN A 30 0.11 -9.34 33.15
N GLY A 31 -0.34 -9.77 31.97
CA GLY A 31 -1.48 -9.14 31.28
C GLY A 31 -1.18 -7.75 30.69
N ARG A 32 0.08 -7.34 30.67
CA ARG A 32 0.54 -6.10 30.00
C ARG A 32 1.16 -6.42 28.66
N GLY A 33 1.10 -5.48 27.73
CA GLY A 33 1.77 -5.57 26.44
C GLY A 33 2.72 -4.38 26.22
N ARG A 34 3.74 -4.56 25.38
CA ARG A 34 4.51 -3.42 24.82
C ARG A 34 4.32 -3.38 23.31
N ILE A 35 4.17 -2.18 22.76
CA ILE A 35 4.20 -1.99 21.31
C ILE A 35 5.54 -2.52 20.78
N VAL A 36 5.48 -3.37 19.76
CA VAL A 36 6.68 -3.87 19.09
C VAL A 36 7.23 -2.78 18.20
N ILE A 37 8.55 -2.57 18.25
CA ILE A 37 9.24 -1.63 17.38
C ILE A 37 9.78 -2.38 16.18
N ASP A 38 9.36 -1.97 15.00
CA ASP A 38 9.90 -2.42 13.73
C ASP A 38 11.10 -1.55 13.34
N ARG A 39 12.25 -2.20 13.11
CA ARG A 39 13.49 -1.56 12.66
C ARG A 39 13.79 -1.83 11.19
N THR A 40 12.80 -2.32 10.47
CA THR A 40 12.86 -2.66 9.05
C THR A 40 11.83 -1.82 8.28
N PRO A 41 11.87 -1.81 6.94
CA PRO A 41 10.83 -1.15 6.15
C PRO A 41 9.46 -1.84 6.22
N ALA A 42 9.32 -3.01 6.87
CA ALA A 42 8.14 -3.86 6.75
C ALA A 42 6.83 -3.13 7.05
N SER A 43 6.76 -2.46 8.19
CA SER A 43 5.54 -1.78 8.65
C SER A 43 5.22 -0.56 7.80
N THR A 44 6.23 0.21 7.42
CA THR A 44 6.06 1.38 6.54
C THR A 44 5.55 0.95 5.17
N PHE A 45 6.11 -0.12 4.60
CA PHE A 45 5.63 -0.69 3.34
C PHE A 45 4.23 -1.26 3.45
N LEU A 46 3.90 -1.99 4.53
CA LEU A 46 2.52 -2.45 4.77
C LEU A 46 1.52 -1.28 4.81
N ILE A 47 1.85 -0.20 5.51
CA ILE A 47 1.00 0.99 5.57
C ILE A 47 0.86 1.61 4.18
N ALA A 48 1.94 1.77 3.43
CA ALA A 48 1.93 2.34 2.09
C ALA A 48 1.10 1.48 1.11
N MET A 49 1.21 0.15 1.21
CA MET A 49 0.47 -0.80 0.40
C MET A 49 -1.03 -0.80 0.71
N LEU A 50 -1.40 -0.71 1.99
CA LEU A 50 -2.78 -0.90 2.45
C LEU A 50 -3.56 0.41 2.59
N SER A 51 -2.88 1.56 2.59
CA SER A 51 -3.54 2.86 2.59
C SER A 51 -3.91 3.29 1.18
N HIS A 52 -5.04 3.99 1.04
CA HIS A 52 -5.45 4.53 -0.25
C HIS A 52 -4.70 5.83 -0.54
N ARG A 53 -4.14 5.91 -1.74
CA ARG A 53 -3.65 7.16 -2.35
C ARG A 53 -4.74 7.78 -3.20
N ARG A 54 -4.79 9.11 -3.23
CA ARG A 54 -5.71 9.82 -4.11
C ARG A 54 -5.40 9.56 -5.58
N ALA A 55 -6.44 9.29 -6.36
CA ALA A 55 -6.38 9.17 -7.79
C ALA A 55 -5.76 10.43 -8.46
N ARG A 56 -5.13 10.23 -9.61
CA ARG A 56 -4.73 11.29 -10.53
C ARG A 56 -5.94 11.76 -11.33
N ALA A 57 -5.78 12.88 -12.02
CA ALA A 57 -6.84 13.47 -12.82
C ALA A 57 -7.31 12.53 -13.95
N ASP A 58 -6.39 11.74 -14.50
CA ASP A 58 -6.59 10.80 -15.62
C ASP A 58 -6.96 9.37 -15.18
N ASP A 59 -6.93 9.09 -13.89
CA ASP A 59 -7.26 7.75 -13.37
C ASP A 59 -8.77 7.48 -13.52
N ARG A 60 -9.09 6.26 -13.97
CA ARG A 60 -10.46 5.73 -13.98
C ARG A 60 -10.87 5.37 -12.55
N ILE A 61 -11.99 5.92 -12.08
CA ILE A 61 -12.54 5.60 -10.76
C ILE A 61 -13.51 4.41 -10.87
N PRO A 62 -13.31 3.33 -10.09
CA PRO A 62 -14.24 2.21 -10.04
C PRO A 62 -15.69 2.64 -9.76
N GLY A 63 -16.65 2.01 -10.44
CA GLY A 63 -18.09 2.28 -10.24
C GLY A 63 -18.61 3.54 -10.94
N THR A 64 -17.78 4.25 -11.71
CA THR A 64 -18.24 5.37 -12.55
C THR A 64 -18.48 4.93 -14.00
N LEU A 65 -19.67 5.19 -14.54
CA LEU A 65 -20.09 4.72 -15.87
C LEU A 65 -19.36 5.43 -17.02
N ASN A 66 -18.88 6.67 -16.85
CA ASN A 66 -18.38 7.51 -17.95
C ASN A 66 -16.90 7.97 -17.85
N GLY A 67 -16.13 7.48 -16.88
CA GLY A 67 -14.67 7.56 -16.89
C GLY A 67 -14.03 8.95 -16.70
N VAL A 68 -12.83 8.95 -16.13
CA VAL A 68 -12.07 10.10 -15.61
C VAL A 68 -12.71 10.68 -14.34
N ALA A 69 -11.93 10.75 -13.26
CA ALA A 69 -12.36 11.26 -11.96
C ALA A 69 -13.17 12.57 -12.10
N PRO A 70 -14.52 12.54 -12.02
CA PRO A 70 -15.24 13.80 -11.89
C PRO A 70 -14.88 14.26 -10.48
N GLY A 71 -14.44 15.51 -10.32
CA GLY A 71 -14.04 16.09 -9.04
C GLY A 71 -15.17 16.03 -8.00
N GLY A 72 -15.36 14.87 -7.37
CA GLY A 72 -16.49 14.51 -6.51
C GLY A 72 -16.09 13.49 -5.45
N LEU A 73 -17.01 13.21 -4.53
CA LEU A 73 -16.77 12.51 -3.26
C LEU A 73 -16.03 11.15 -3.40
N LEU A 74 -16.26 10.43 -4.49
CA LEU A 74 -15.63 9.12 -4.76
C LEU A 74 -14.15 9.22 -5.18
N ALA A 75 -13.74 10.34 -5.79
CA ALA A 75 -12.34 10.65 -6.10
C ALA A 75 -11.55 11.14 -4.86
N MET A 76 -12.23 11.32 -3.71
CA MET A 76 -11.63 11.79 -2.46
C MET A 76 -11.06 10.66 -1.59
N ARG A 77 -11.12 9.39 -2.02
CA ARG A 77 -10.35 8.31 -1.36
C ARG A 77 -8.88 8.72 -1.32
N GLY A 78 -8.24 8.58 -0.16
CA GLY A 78 -6.88 9.07 0.06
C GLY A 78 -6.49 9.05 1.53
N TRP A 79 -5.21 9.29 1.80
CA TRP A 79 -4.70 9.46 3.16
C TRP A 79 -5.03 10.86 3.68
N VAL A 80 -5.64 10.95 4.87
CA VAL A 80 -6.03 12.23 5.46
C VAL A 80 -4.83 13.15 5.71
N GLY A 81 -3.65 12.58 6.02
CA GLY A 81 -2.43 13.34 6.25
C GLY A 81 -1.90 14.04 5.00
N ASP A 82 -2.37 13.68 3.80
CA ASP A 82 -2.00 14.40 2.58
C ASP A 82 -2.59 15.82 2.56
N ALA A 83 -3.64 16.11 3.34
CA ALA A 83 -4.25 17.44 3.40
C ALA A 83 -3.37 18.49 4.12
N VAL A 84 -2.46 18.03 5.00
CA VAL A 84 -1.57 18.90 5.78
C VAL A 84 -0.12 18.86 5.26
N ARG A 85 0.13 18.16 4.15
CA ARG A 85 1.47 17.98 3.58
C ARG A 85 1.78 19.06 2.55
N THR A 86 2.97 19.65 2.62
CA THR A 86 3.38 20.78 1.79
C THR A 86 4.28 20.41 0.61
N ASP A 87 4.81 19.18 0.58
CA ASP A 87 5.73 18.70 -0.46
C ASP A 87 5.01 18.14 -1.71
N GLY A 88 3.67 18.16 -1.73
CA GLY A 88 2.83 17.69 -2.84
C GLY A 88 2.82 16.18 -3.09
N ARG A 89 3.64 15.41 -2.36
CA ARG A 89 3.65 13.95 -2.43
C ARG A 89 2.37 13.38 -1.79
N ARG A 90 2.02 12.12 -2.07
CA ARG A 90 0.81 11.48 -1.50
C ARG A 90 1.08 10.10 -0.93
N THR A 91 0.51 9.82 0.24
CA THR A 91 0.71 8.57 0.96
C THR A 91 -0.24 7.49 0.44
N GLY A 92 0.19 6.22 0.52
CA GLY A 92 -0.63 5.07 0.15
C GLY A 92 -0.42 4.63 -1.30
N SER A 93 -1.29 3.74 -1.76
CA SER A 93 -1.26 3.20 -3.12
C SER A 93 -2.59 3.38 -3.85
N ARG A 94 -2.50 3.44 -5.19
CA ARG A 94 -3.65 3.51 -6.10
C ARG A 94 -4.20 2.13 -6.50
N MET A 95 -3.74 1.06 -5.85
CA MET A 95 -4.21 -0.32 -6.10
C MET A 95 -5.73 -0.50 -5.96
N TRP A 96 -6.42 0.34 -5.19
CA TRP A 96 -7.88 0.34 -5.09
C TRP A 96 -8.60 0.68 -6.41
N LEU A 97 -7.92 1.34 -7.36
CA LEU A 97 -8.46 1.60 -8.70
C LEU A 97 -8.66 0.32 -9.52
N LEU A 98 -8.10 -0.80 -9.07
CA LEU A 98 -8.21 -2.09 -9.76
C LEU A 98 -9.49 -2.85 -9.37
N GLU A 99 -10.30 -2.32 -8.44
CA GLU A 99 -11.52 -2.97 -7.93
C GLU A 99 -12.55 -3.30 -9.02
N ASP A 100 -12.59 -2.60 -10.16
CA ASP A 100 -13.46 -2.95 -11.31
C ASP A 100 -12.68 -3.40 -12.55
N ALA A 101 -11.35 -3.52 -12.46
CA ALA A 101 -10.50 -3.86 -13.58
C ALA A 101 -10.64 -5.32 -14.00
N LYS A 102 -10.41 -5.60 -15.29
CA LYS A 102 -10.40 -6.97 -15.82
C LYS A 102 -9.11 -7.69 -15.40
N GLN A 103 -9.21 -9.00 -15.15
CA GLN A 103 -8.03 -9.82 -14.88
C GLN A 103 -7.19 -9.98 -16.15
N THR A 104 -6.18 -9.13 -16.31
CA THR A 104 -5.31 -9.05 -17.49
C THR A 104 -3.87 -8.78 -17.10
N GLU A 105 -2.94 -9.01 -18.01
CA GLU A 105 -1.53 -8.65 -17.80
C GLU A 105 -1.36 -7.13 -17.61
N VAL A 106 -2.13 -6.31 -18.33
CA VAL A 106 -2.13 -4.84 -18.17
C VAL A 106 -2.49 -4.44 -16.74
N THR A 107 -3.50 -5.08 -16.14
CA THR A 107 -3.89 -4.83 -14.75
C THR A 107 -2.84 -5.28 -13.75
N ARG A 108 -2.14 -6.39 -14.02
CA ARG A 108 -1.02 -6.85 -13.19
C ARG A 108 0.14 -5.84 -13.23
N GLN A 109 0.47 -5.32 -14.41
CA GLN A 109 1.49 -4.28 -14.58
C GLN A 109 1.09 -2.96 -13.91
N ALA A 110 -0.18 -2.57 -14.01
CA ALA A 110 -0.70 -1.41 -13.29
C ALA A 110 -0.54 -1.56 -11.77
N ALA A 111 -0.79 -2.76 -11.22
CA ALA A 111 -0.55 -3.04 -9.80
C ALA A 111 0.93 -2.86 -9.41
N ILE A 112 1.86 -3.34 -10.24
CA ILE A 112 3.30 -3.14 -10.06
C ILE A 112 3.64 -1.65 -10.07
N GLN A 113 3.11 -0.89 -11.02
CA GLN A 113 3.36 0.54 -11.14
C GLN A 113 2.83 1.31 -9.93
N TYR A 114 1.58 1.05 -9.51
CA TYR A 114 0.97 1.70 -8.34
C TYR A 114 1.66 1.32 -7.04
N LEU A 115 2.20 0.11 -6.95
CA LEU A 115 3.00 -0.32 -5.82
C LEU A 115 4.35 0.40 -5.81
N SER A 116 5.06 0.42 -6.96
CA SER A 116 6.36 1.06 -7.10
C SER A 116 6.32 2.55 -6.79
N GLU A 117 5.30 3.28 -7.26
CA GLU A 117 5.12 4.70 -6.91
C GLU A 117 4.97 4.91 -5.40
N SER A 118 4.23 4.02 -4.74
CA SER A 118 3.95 4.11 -3.31
C SER A 118 5.20 3.86 -2.46
N VAL A 119 5.91 2.76 -2.71
CA VAL A 119 7.09 2.39 -1.92
C VAL A 119 8.37 3.10 -2.36
N GLY A 120 8.45 3.53 -3.63
CA GLY A 120 9.61 4.21 -4.16
C GLY A 120 9.88 5.56 -3.52
N GLU A 121 8.81 6.29 -3.17
CA GLU A 121 8.93 7.54 -2.41
C GLU A 121 9.56 7.30 -1.02
N ILE A 122 9.20 6.21 -0.34
CA ILE A 122 9.78 5.84 0.96
C ILE A 122 11.23 5.38 0.79
N ALA A 123 11.48 4.52 -0.19
CA ALA A 123 12.83 4.01 -0.45
C ALA A 123 13.81 5.14 -0.83
N ALA A 124 13.34 6.16 -1.57
CA ALA A 124 14.11 7.36 -1.88
C ALA A 124 14.46 8.17 -0.62
N ASP A 125 13.51 8.38 0.30
CA ASP A 125 13.75 9.09 1.57
C ASP A 125 14.79 8.36 2.45
N HIS A 126 14.78 7.03 2.41
CA HIS A 126 15.70 6.19 3.19
C HIS A 126 16.98 5.80 2.44
N GLY A 127 17.12 6.18 1.17
CA GLY A 127 18.32 6.00 0.36
C GLY A 127 18.65 4.54 0.02
N HIS A 128 17.66 3.74 -0.37
CA HIS A 128 17.88 2.33 -0.70
C HIS A 128 17.05 1.80 -1.86
N ASP A 129 17.49 0.68 -2.41
CA ASP A 129 16.79 -0.02 -3.48
C ASP A 129 15.66 -0.91 -2.95
N TYR A 130 14.76 -1.28 -3.85
CA TYR A 130 13.64 -2.17 -3.59
C TYR A 130 13.22 -2.89 -4.88
N SER A 131 12.49 -3.99 -4.75
CA SER A 131 11.83 -4.66 -5.87
C SER A 131 10.36 -4.85 -5.58
N VAL A 132 9.52 -4.75 -6.62
CA VAL A 132 8.08 -4.96 -6.55
C VAL A 132 7.65 -6.07 -7.50
N ALA A 133 6.64 -6.83 -7.10
CA ALA A 133 6.01 -7.86 -7.93
C ALA A 133 4.50 -7.91 -7.69
N ALA A 134 3.77 -8.41 -8.69
CA ALA A 134 2.34 -8.70 -8.56
C ALA A 134 2.02 -10.02 -9.26
N ASP A 135 1.34 -10.93 -8.55
CA ASP A 135 1.02 -12.28 -9.04
C ASP A 135 -0.47 -12.60 -8.83
N TRP A 136 -1.10 -13.24 -9.83
CA TRP A 136 -2.47 -13.74 -9.68
C TRP A 136 -2.49 -14.95 -8.77
N ILE A 137 -3.21 -14.86 -7.65
CA ILE A 137 -3.31 -15.95 -6.67
C ILE A 137 -4.67 -16.63 -6.67
N ALA A 138 -5.69 -15.97 -7.21
CA ALA A 138 -7.02 -16.52 -7.47
C ALA A 138 -7.74 -15.61 -8.48
N ARG A 139 -8.91 -16.06 -8.97
CA ARG A 139 -9.78 -15.20 -9.77
C ARG A 139 -10.11 -13.92 -9.00
N GLY A 140 -9.86 -12.78 -9.62
CA GLY A 140 -10.08 -11.46 -9.03
C GLY A 140 -9.20 -11.11 -7.82
N ARG A 141 -8.07 -11.81 -7.63
CA ARG A 141 -7.13 -11.53 -6.53
C ARG A 141 -5.68 -11.55 -7.00
N LEU A 142 -5.00 -10.43 -6.78
CA LEU A 142 -3.55 -10.30 -6.91
C LEU A 142 -2.88 -10.38 -5.53
N ARG A 143 -1.65 -10.86 -5.50
CA ARG A 143 -0.71 -10.63 -4.41
C ARG A 143 0.29 -9.58 -4.88
N ALA A 144 0.28 -8.43 -4.24
CA ALA A 144 1.31 -7.41 -4.37
C ALA A 144 2.44 -7.74 -3.38
N THR A 145 3.69 -7.71 -3.83
CA THR A 145 4.87 -8.05 -3.02
C THR A 145 5.94 -6.99 -3.18
N VAL A 146 6.58 -6.63 -2.07
CA VAL A 146 7.72 -5.71 -2.01
C VAL A 146 8.87 -6.41 -1.27
N VAL A 147 10.08 -6.29 -1.80
CA VAL A 147 11.29 -6.78 -1.15
C VAL A 147 12.31 -5.65 -1.03
N ALA A 148 12.82 -5.43 0.18
CA ALA A 148 13.96 -4.55 0.46
C ALA A 148 14.69 -5.05 1.72
N TYR A 149 16.02 -4.94 1.76
CA TYR A 149 16.84 -5.39 2.89
C TYR A 149 16.55 -6.83 3.38
N GLY A 150 16.24 -7.76 2.47
CA GLY A 150 15.89 -9.14 2.82
C GLY A 150 14.52 -9.30 3.51
N VAL A 151 13.75 -8.22 3.65
CA VAL A 151 12.38 -8.24 4.15
C VAL A 151 11.42 -8.34 2.99
N THR A 152 10.50 -9.30 3.06
CA THR A 152 9.41 -9.46 2.11
C THR A 152 8.08 -9.07 2.76
N VAL A 153 7.37 -8.16 2.10
CA VAL A 153 6.02 -7.74 2.49
C VAL A 153 5.08 -8.09 1.36
N SER A 154 3.94 -8.72 1.69
CA SER A 154 2.90 -8.99 0.70
C SER A 154 1.52 -8.61 1.22
N ALA A 155 0.67 -8.11 0.33
CA ALA A 155 -0.73 -7.83 0.60
C ALA A 155 -1.63 -8.33 -0.55
N PRO A 156 -2.85 -8.79 -0.24
CA PRO A 156 -3.83 -9.11 -1.27
C PRO A 156 -4.45 -7.83 -1.85
N VAL A 157 -4.65 -7.80 -3.16
CA VAL A 157 -5.35 -6.75 -3.90
C VAL A 157 -6.56 -7.37 -4.58
N LEU A 158 -7.74 -6.76 -4.38
CA LEU A 158 -8.96 -7.16 -5.07
C LEU A 158 -8.97 -6.58 -6.47
N VAL A 159 -9.32 -7.42 -7.45
CA VAL A 159 -9.44 -7.01 -8.84
C VAL A 159 -10.75 -7.49 -9.44
N GLY A 160 -11.46 -6.58 -10.09
CA GLY A 160 -12.75 -6.86 -10.69
C GLY A 160 -13.87 -6.93 -9.66
N ALA A 161 -15.11 -6.78 -10.15
CA ALA A 161 -16.29 -6.86 -9.30
C ALA A 161 -16.28 -8.18 -8.55
N SER A 162 -16.31 -8.11 -7.22
CA SER A 162 -16.46 -9.29 -6.38
C SER A 162 -17.79 -9.94 -6.77
N ALA A 163 -17.71 -11.12 -7.40
CA ALA A 163 -18.86 -12.00 -7.58
C ALA A 163 -19.35 -12.51 -6.23
#